data_AF-A0A6P0YPB2-F1
#
_entry.id   AF-A0A6P0YPB2-F1
#
_cell.length_a   1.000
_cell.length_b   1.000
_cell.length_c   1.000
_cell.angle_alpha   90.00
_cell.angle_beta   90.00
_cell.angle_gamma   90.00
#
_symmetry.space_group_name_H-M   'P 1'
#
loop_
_entity.id
_entity.type
_entity.pdbx_description
1 polymer ?
#
loop_
_entity_poly.entity_id
_entity_poly.type
_entity_poly.pdbx_seq_one_letter_code
_entity_poly.pdbx_strand_id
1 'polypeptide(L)'
;AKPVMPIFEKHQKNLPWGGDFPEEAQQFFSPAFLWTRPSETLAVETHVFEAFKDYLHAYIGFVSEAKPVTDPMALQDIEAAQLRYLRYRAEKDPARGMLTRFYGPEWTEEYIHGFLFDLERNLESERKLAMAS
;
A
#
# COMPACT_ATOMS: atom_id res chain seq x y z
N ALA A 1 11.11 13.82 15.40
CA ALA A 1 10.88 12.43 15.85
C ALA A 1 10.33 11.62 14.67
N LYS A 2 10.65 10.33 14.53
CA LYS A 2 10.00 9.46 13.54
C LYS A 2 8.67 8.98 14.16
N PRO A 3 7.50 9.53 13.78
CA PRO A 3 6.29 9.47 14.60
C PRO A 3 5.74 8.04 14.80
N VAL A 4 6.06 7.10 13.89
CA VAL A 4 5.57 5.71 13.94
C VAL A 4 6.57 4.74 14.58
N MET A 5 7.84 5.12 14.77
CA MET A 5 8.86 4.19 15.29
C MET A 5 8.53 3.62 16.68
N PRO A 6 8.00 4.40 17.65
CA PRO A 6 7.59 3.84 18.93
C PRO A 6 6.48 2.78 18.79
N ILE A 7 5.56 2.96 17.83
CA ILE A 7 4.51 1.98 17.51
C ILE A 7 5.15 0.71 16.93
N PHE A 8 6.06 0.86 15.97
CA PHE A 8 6.81 -0.26 15.41
C PHE A 8 7.57 -1.06 16.48
N GLU A 9 8.38 -0.39 17.30
CA GLU A 9 9.19 -1.03 18.35
C GLU A 9 8.34 -1.73 19.41
N LYS A 10 7.14 -1.20 19.71
CA LYS A 10 6.16 -1.86 20.59
C LYS A 10 5.69 -3.19 20.01
N HIS A 11 5.29 -3.20 18.73
CA HIS A 11 4.66 -4.36 18.11
C HIS A 11 5.65 -5.41 17.60
N GLN A 12 6.83 -4.99 17.13
CA GLN A 12 7.88 -5.88 16.63
C GLN A 12 8.32 -6.93 17.67
N LYS A 13 8.20 -6.63 18.96
CA LYS A 13 8.50 -7.57 20.06
C LYS A 13 7.66 -8.85 20.01
N ASN A 14 6.42 -8.76 19.54
CA ASN A 14 5.49 -9.89 19.43
C ASN A 14 5.26 -10.35 17.98
N LEU A 15 5.76 -9.58 17.01
CA LEU A 15 5.60 -9.81 15.57
C LEU A 15 6.98 -9.90 14.91
N PRO A 16 7.66 -11.06 15.01
CA PRO A 16 9.01 -11.23 14.49
C PRO A 16 9.04 -11.17 12.96
N TRP A 17 10.21 -10.87 12.41
CA TRP A 17 10.43 -10.74 10.96
C TRP A 17 10.00 -12.01 10.20
N GLY A 18 9.17 -11.82 9.17
CA GLY A 18 8.53 -12.89 8.40
C GLY A 18 9.43 -13.66 7.43
N GLY A 19 10.75 -13.44 7.46
CA GLY A 19 11.73 -14.11 6.59
C GLY A 19 11.91 -13.41 5.24
N ASP A 20 12.16 -14.17 4.19
CA ASP A 20 12.50 -13.65 2.87
C ASP A 20 11.48 -12.62 2.36
N PHE A 21 12.02 -11.56 1.77
CA PHE A 21 11.26 -10.42 1.28
C PHE A 21 11.82 -9.96 -0.08
N PRO A 22 10.97 -9.75 -1.11
CA PRO A 22 11.44 -9.39 -2.43
C PRO A 22 12.24 -8.08 -2.43
N GLU A 23 13.45 -8.11 -3.00
CA GLU A 23 14.35 -6.94 -3.01
C GLU A 23 13.73 -5.76 -3.76
N GLU A 24 13.12 -6.02 -4.91
CA GLU A 24 12.42 -5.02 -5.72
C GLU A 24 11.29 -4.30 -4.98
N ALA A 25 10.69 -4.96 -3.98
CA ALA A 25 9.61 -4.40 -3.18
C ALA A 25 10.13 -3.44 -2.10
N GLN A 26 11.39 -3.59 -1.65
CA GLN A 26 11.93 -2.92 -0.46
C GLN A 26 11.80 -1.38 -0.54
N GLN A 27 11.96 -0.82 -1.73
CA GLN A 27 11.84 0.63 -1.96
C GLN A 27 10.47 1.23 -1.58
N PHE A 28 9.43 0.39 -1.48
CA PHE A 28 8.07 0.82 -1.16
C PHE A 28 7.73 0.67 0.34
N PHE A 29 8.65 0.17 1.16
CA PHE A 29 8.42 -0.04 2.58
C PHE A 29 9.20 0.93 3.45
N SER A 30 8.53 1.47 4.46
CA SER A 30 9.15 2.39 5.41
C SER A 30 10.03 1.63 6.43
N PRO A 31 10.90 2.32 7.17
CA PRO A 31 11.63 1.72 8.30
C PRO A 31 10.73 1.14 9.41
N ALA A 32 9.44 1.49 9.44
CA ALA A 32 8.45 1.00 10.38
C ALA A 32 7.58 -0.13 9.77
N PHE A 33 8.11 -0.89 8.82
CA PHE A 33 7.39 -1.99 8.18
C PHE A 33 7.31 -3.24 9.08
N LEU A 34 6.09 -3.64 9.44
CA LEU A 34 5.83 -4.90 10.13
C LEU A 34 5.54 -6.02 9.12
N TRP A 35 6.56 -6.82 8.82
CA TRP A 35 6.46 -8.07 8.06
C TRP A 35 6.60 -9.26 9.00
N THR A 36 5.56 -10.09 9.07
CA THR A 36 5.53 -11.24 9.98
C THR A 36 4.64 -12.36 9.42
N ARG A 37 4.89 -13.60 9.85
CA ARG A 37 4.11 -14.79 9.46
C ARG A 37 3.66 -15.55 10.72
N PRO A 38 2.60 -15.11 11.40
CA PRO A 38 2.11 -15.78 12.60
C PRO A 38 1.60 -17.18 12.27
N SER A 39 1.94 -18.17 13.08
CA SER A 39 1.47 -19.56 12.93
C SER A 39 0.17 -19.85 13.66
N GLU A 40 -0.18 -19.03 14.66
CA GLU A 40 -1.34 -19.22 15.52
C GLU A 40 -2.40 -18.14 15.29
N THR A 41 -3.66 -18.55 15.21
CA THR A 41 -4.81 -17.63 15.07
C THR A 41 -4.85 -16.60 16.20
N LEU A 42 -4.53 -17.02 17.44
CA LEU A 42 -4.53 -16.12 18.59
C LEU A 42 -3.58 -14.94 18.42
N ALA A 43 -2.40 -15.15 17.80
CA ALA A 43 -1.45 -14.07 17.53
C ALA A 43 -2.00 -13.07 16.50
N VAL A 44 -2.84 -13.53 15.56
CA VAL A 44 -3.52 -12.65 14.60
C VAL A 44 -4.61 -11.84 15.30
N GLU A 45 -5.47 -12.50 16.07
CA GLU A 45 -6.60 -11.89 16.78
C GLU A 45 -6.17 -10.90 17.86
N THR A 46 -4.94 -11.03 18.38
CA THR A 46 -4.38 -10.17 19.42
C THR A 46 -3.29 -9.25 18.86
N HIS A 47 -2.07 -9.75 18.66
CA HIS A 47 -0.90 -8.92 18.34
C HIS A 47 -1.02 -8.23 16.98
N VAL A 48 -1.46 -8.94 15.93
CA VAL A 48 -1.65 -8.31 14.62
C VAL A 48 -2.81 -7.32 14.66
N PHE A 49 -3.91 -7.66 15.33
CA PHE A 49 -5.05 -6.76 15.46
C PHE A 49 -4.72 -5.47 16.24
N GLU A 50 -3.96 -5.56 17.32
CA GLU A 50 -3.47 -4.38 18.04
C GLU A 50 -2.51 -3.54 17.20
N ALA A 51 -1.61 -4.17 16.46
CA ALA A 51 -0.73 -3.46 15.53
C ALA A 51 -1.51 -2.74 14.42
N PHE A 52 -2.52 -3.41 13.86
CA PHE A 52 -3.42 -2.83 12.86
C PHE A 52 -4.11 -1.56 13.39
N LYS A 53 -4.70 -1.62 14.59
CA LYS A 53 -5.37 -0.46 15.20
C LYS A 53 -4.41 0.71 15.42
N ASP A 54 -3.23 0.46 15.97
CA ASP A 54 -2.27 1.53 16.26
C ASP A 54 -1.75 2.19 14.97
N TYR A 55 -1.43 1.41 13.94
CA TYR A 55 -1.01 1.94 12.63
C TYR A 55 -2.14 2.71 11.94
N LEU A 56 -3.38 2.22 12.01
CA LEU A 56 -4.54 2.90 11.44
C LEU A 56 -4.82 4.23 12.14
N HIS A 57 -4.77 4.28 13.48
CA HIS A 57 -4.93 5.52 14.23
C HIS A 57 -3.83 6.53 13.90
N ALA A 58 -2.57 6.08 13.80
CA ALA A 58 -1.46 6.95 13.40
C ALA A 58 -1.65 7.50 11.97
N TYR A 59 -2.06 6.65 11.03
CA TYR A 59 -2.34 7.07 9.66
C TYR A 59 -3.45 8.11 9.59
N ILE A 60 -4.58 7.89 10.28
CA ILE A 60 -5.68 8.85 10.36
C ILE A 60 -5.20 10.18 10.97
N GLY A 61 -4.34 10.13 11.98
CA GLY A 61 -3.71 11.32 12.55
C GLY A 61 -2.93 12.11 11.50
N PHE A 62 -2.08 11.45 10.72
CA PHE A 62 -1.33 12.12 9.64
C PHE A 62 -2.24 12.71 8.57
N VAL A 63 -3.31 12.01 8.18
CA VAL A 63 -4.29 12.54 7.23
C VAL A 63 -4.99 13.78 7.78
N SER A 64 -5.33 13.78 9.08
CA SER A 64 -6.01 14.92 9.73
C SER A 64 -5.13 16.17 9.84
N GLU A 65 -3.81 15.97 9.97
CA GLU A 65 -2.82 17.05 10.09
C GLU A 65 -2.21 17.47 8.75
N ALA A 66 -2.43 16.68 7.68
CA ALA A 66 -1.86 16.92 6.38
C ALA A 66 -2.35 18.27 5.81
N LYS A 67 -1.39 19.02 5.25
CA LYS A 67 -1.68 20.26 4.52
C LYS A 67 -1.57 20.01 3.02
N PRO A 68 -2.39 20.66 2.18
CA PRO A 68 -2.25 20.56 0.74
C PRO A 68 -0.83 20.94 0.28
N VAL A 69 -0.26 20.13 -0.61
CA VAL A 69 0.94 20.50 -1.35
C VAL A 69 0.49 21.35 -2.53
N THR A 70 1.04 22.55 -2.67
CA THR A 70 0.65 23.50 -3.73
C THR A 70 1.75 23.77 -4.73
N ASP A 71 2.98 23.31 -4.46
CA ASP A 71 4.10 23.44 -5.38
C ASP A 71 3.91 22.49 -6.58
N PRO A 72 3.85 23.00 -7.83
CA PRO A 72 3.63 22.15 -9.00
C PRO A 72 4.70 21.08 -9.21
N MET A 73 5.97 21.38 -8.91
CA MET A 73 7.05 20.40 -9.06
C MET A 73 6.90 19.26 -8.05
N ALA A 74 6.66 19.59 -6.77
CA ALA A 74 6.38 18.57 -5.75
C ALA A 74 5.14 17.72 -6.09
N LEU A 75 4.08 18.32 -6.65
CA LEU A 75 2.90 17.59 -7.08
C LEU A 75 3.21 16.59 -8.20
N GLN A 76 4.03 16.98 -9.18
CA GLN A 76 4.48 16.08 -10.25
C GLN A 76 5.30 14.91 -9.69
N ASP A 77 6.21 15.17 -8.74
CA ASP A 77 7.01 14.14 -8.11
C ASP A 77 6.16 13.16 -7.29
N ILE A 78 5.14 13.67 -6.59
CA ILE A 78 4.17 12.85 -5.84
C ILE A 78 3.35 11.98 -6.78
N GLU A 79 2.80 12.53 -7.87
CA GLU A 79 2.05 11.76 -8.87
C GLU A 79 2.94 10.64 -9.45
N ALA A 80 4.16 10.99 -9.85
CA ALA A 80 5.10 10.02 -10.40
C ALA A 80 5.45 8.92 -9.38
N ALA A 81 5.59 9.24 -8.09
CA ALA A 81 5.83 8.27 -7.04
C ALA A 81 4.64 7.33 -6.81
N GLN A 82 3.42 7.86 -6.78
CA GLN A 82 2.20 7.06 -6.64
C GLN A 82 2.02 6.12 -7.84
N LEU A 83 2.21 6.62 -9.07
CA LEU A 83 2.16 5.81 -10.28
C LEU A 83 3.22 4.69 -10.28
N ARG A 84 4.46 4.98 -9.84
CA ARG A 84 5.51 3.94 -9.72
C ARG A 84 5.09 2.81 -8.78
N TYR A 85 4.54 3.13 -7.61
CA TYR A 85 4.08 2.12 -6.67
C TYR A 85 2.90 1.31 -7.22
N LEU A 86 1.91 1.97 -7.82
CA LEU A 86 0.73 1.30 -8.33
C LEU A 86 1.03 0.42 -9.54
N ARG A 87 1.90 0.85 -10.46
CA ARG A 87 2.36 0.00 -11.57
C ARG A 87 3.11 -1.24 -11.06
N TYR A 88 3.99 -1.08 -10.08
CA TYR A 88 4.67 -2.21 -9.44
C TYR A 88 3.68 -3.21 -8.85
N ARG A 89 2.71 -2.73 -8.07
CA ARG A 89 1.67 -3.58 -7.49
C ARG A 89 0.81 -4.24 -8.56
N ALA A 90 0.37 -3.51 -9.58
CA ALA A 90 -0.41 -4.07 -10.67
C ALA A 90 0.35 -5.15 -11.44
N GLU A 91 1.67 -5.06 -11.61
CA GLU A 91 2.46 -6.07 -12.30
C GLU A 91 2.84 -7.27 -11.40
N LYS A 92 3.11 -7.04 -10.11
CA LYS A 92 3.69 -8.05 -9.21
C LYS A 92 2.74 -8.53 -8.11
N ASP A 93 1.45 -8.18 -8.15
CA ASP A 93 0.53 -8.52 -7.06
C ASP A 93 0.51 -10.05 -6.79
N PRO A 94 0.88 -10.51 -5.58
CA PRO A 94 0.88 -11.92 -5.24
C PRO A 94 -0.50 -12.59 -5.35
N ALA A 95 -1.58 -11.82 -5.26
CA ALA A 95 -2.94 -12.33 -5.39
C ALA A 95 -3.33 -12.66 -6.84
N ARG A 96 -2.62 -12.15 -7.86
CA ARG A 96 -2.96 -12.38 -9.28
C ARG A 96 -3.16 -13.86 -9.59
N GLY A 97 -2.22 -14.73 -9.20
CA GLY A 97 -2.34 -16.17 -9.47
C GLY A 97 -3.55 -16.83 -8.80
N MET A 98 -3.88 -16.41 -7.57
CA MET A 98 -5.07 -16.87 -6.85
C MET A 98 -6.35 -16.38 -7.53
N LEU A 99 -6.42 -15.09 -7.89
CA LEU A 99 -7.58 -14.49 -8.56
C LEU A 99 -7.81 -15.12 -9.94
N THR A 100 -6.77 -15.31 -10.75
CA THR A 100 -6.87 -15.95 -12.06
C THR A 100 -7.42 -17.37 -11.94
N ARG A 101 -7.00 -18.12 -10.92
CA ARG A 101 -7.50 -19.48 -10.67
C ARG A 101 -8.99 -19.51 -10.30
N PHE A 102 -9.48 -18.51 -9.58
CA PHE A 102 -10.88 -18.46 -9.13
C PHE A 102 -11.83 -17.83 -10.15
N TYR A 103 -11.39 -16.80 -10.87
CA TYR A 103 -12.27 -15.92 -11.64
C TYR A 103 -11.88 -15.78 -13.12
N GLY A 104 -10.78 -16.40 -13.53
CA GLY A 104 -10.26 -16.30 -14.90
C GLY A 104 -9.37 -15.07 -15.12
N PRO A 105 -8.57 -15.08 -16.19
CA PRO A 105 -7.58 -14.04 -16.45
C PRO A 105 -8.22 -12.69 -16.79
N GLU A 106 -9.31 -12.65 -17.56
CA GLU A 106 -9.96 -11.40 -17.97
C GLU A 106 -10.52 -10.64 -16.77
N TRP A 107 -11.23 -11.35 -15.88
CA TRP A 107 -11.76 -10.76 -14.65
C TRP A 107 -10.62 -10.27 -13.74
N THR A 108 -9.53 -11.03 -13.66
CA THR A 108 -8.39 -10.69 -12.81
C THR A 108 -7.69 -9.43 -13.26
N GLU A 109 -7.39 -9.31 -14.55
CA GLU A 109 -6.73 -8.10 -15.07
C GLU A 109 -7.64 -6.87 -14.96
N GLU A 110 -8.95 -7.02 -15.19
CA GLU A 110 -9.87 -5.90 -14.98
C GLU A 110 -9.98 -5.51 -13.51
N TYR A 111 -9.97 -6.47 -12.58
CA TYR A 111 -9.99 -6.17 -11.15
C TYR A 111 -8.70 -5.50 -10.67
N ILE A 112 -7.54 -5.95 -11.16
CA ILE A 112 -6.23 -5.37 -10.80
C ILE A 112 -6.10 -3.95 -11.36
N HIS A 113 -6.34 -3.76 -12.66
CA HIS A 113 -6.10 -2.50 -13.35
C HIS A 113 -7.28 -1.52 -13.34
N GLY A 114 -8.48 -2.00 -13.01
CA GLY A 114 -9.71 -1.20 -13.00
C GLY A 114 -10.27 -0.92 -11.62
N PHE A 115 -9.73 -1.54 -10.57
CA PHE A 115 -10.19 -1.31 -9.20
C PHE A 115 -9.07 -1.27 -8.17
N LEU A 116 -8.22 -2.30 -8.06
CA LEU A 116 -7.20 -2.34 -7.00
C LEU A 116 -6.12 -1.27 -7.18
N PHE A 117 -5.70 -1.02 -8.42
CA PHE A 117 -4.62 -0.09 -8.77
C PHE A 117 -5.00 0.78 -9.97
N ASP A 118 -6.09 1.54 -9.86
CA ASP A 118 -6.80 2.21 -10.96
C ASP A 118 -6.35 3.66 -11.26
N LEU A 119 -5.39 4.23 -10.51
CA LEU A 119 -4.99 5.64 -10.63
C LEU A 119 -4.61 6.04 -12.06
N GLU A 120 -3.85 5.20 -12.77
CA GLU A 120 -3.41 5.50 -14.14
C GLU A 120 -4.61 5.63 -15.09
N ARG A 121 -5.60 4.73 -14.97
CA ARG A 121 -6.84 4.78 -15.74
C ARG A 121 -7.66 6.03 -15.42
N ASN A 122 -7.72 6.42 -14.16
CA ASN A 122 -8.46 7.60 -13.71
C ASN A 122 -7.81 8.89 -14.24
N LEU A 123 -6.48 9.03 -14.13
CA LEU A 123 -5.75 10.17 -14.66
C LEU A 123 -5.87 10.29 -16.19
N GLU A 124 -5.82 9.18 -16.93
CA GLU A 124 -6.06 9.19 -18.38
C GLU A 124 -7.47 9.67 -18.73
N SER A 125 -8.47 9.24 -17.96
CA SER A 125 -9.86 9.62 -18.15
C SER A 125 -10.08 11.11 -17.88
N GLU A 126 -9.51 11.64 -16.79
CA GLU A 126 -9.54 13.06 -16.46
C GLU A 126 -8.85 13.92 -17.52
N ARG A 127 -7.68 13.49 -18.01
CA ARG A 127 -6.95 14.20 -19.09
C ARG A 127 -7.77 14.23 -20.39
N LYS A 128 -8.42 13.13 -20.76
CA LYS A 128 -9.31 13.08 -21.94
C LYS A 128 -10.50 14.02 -21.80
N LEU A 129 -11.12 14.06 -20.62
CA LEU A 129 -12.23 14.98 -20.33
C LEU A 129 -11.79 16.44 -20.44
N ALA A 130 -10.63 16.80 -19.88
CA ALA A 130 -10.09 18.15 -19.94
C ALA A 130 -9.70 18.61 -21.36
N MET A 131 -9.34 17.67 -22.26
CA MET A 131 -9.06 17.97 -23.67
C MET A 131 -10.33 18.12 -24.51
N ALA A 132 -11.48 17.60 -24.04
CA ALA A 132 -12.76 17.66 -24.73
C ALA A 132 -13.62 18.88 -24.33
N SER A 133 -13.24 19.61 -23.28
CA SER A 133 -13.87 20.84 -22.76
C SER A 133 -13.15 22.10 -23.24
#